data_AF-A0A962QBY0-F1
#
_entry.id   AF-A0A962QBY0-F1
#
_cell.length_a   1.000
_cell.length_b   1.000
_cell.length_c   1.000
_cell.angle_alpha   90.00
_cell.angle_beta   90.00
_cell.angle_gamma   90.00
#
_symmetry.space_group_name_H-M   'P 1'
#
loop_
_entity.id
_entity.type
_entity.pdbx_description
1 polymer ?
#
loop_
_entity_poly.entity_id
_entity_poly.type
_entity_poly.pdbx_seq_one_letter_code
_entity_poly.pdbx_strand_id
1 'polypeptide(L)'
;AFAVTRTDLLAGRVTDHPVMNKLQRAFHPTRSGNVLIVQDPFWYLYPNPDEFAAMHGSPYTYDTYVPIMFAGPGISQGTVSRLVGPEDMASTVTSYLGIDPPSGSVGEPLVEVLEMATPVN
;
A
#
# COMPACT_ATOMS: atom_id res chain seq x y z
N ALA A 1 -1.73 18.78 -10.29
CA ALA A 1 -1.31 18.63 -8.88
C ALA A 1 -2.54 18.64 -7.98
N PHE A 2 -2.40 18.21 -6.72
CA PHE A 2 -3.49 18.21 -5.74
C PHE A 2 -3.05 18.83 -4.41
N ALA A 3 -3.98 19.49 -3.73
CA ALA A 3 -3.84 19.88 -2.33
C ALA A 3 -5.17 19.59 -1.62
N VAL A 4 -5.10 18.95 -0.46
CA VAL A 4 -6.29 18.59 0.32
C VAL A 4 -6.10 19.02 1.77
N THR A 5 -7.13 19.61 2.36
CA THR A 5 -7.09 20.03 3.75
C THR A 5 -7.44 18.87 4.67
N ARG A 6 -6.88 18.90 5.88
CA ARG A 6 -7.26 18.02 6.99
C ARG A 6 -8.77 18.02 7.23
N THR A 7 -9.40 19.20 7.19
CA THR A 7 -10.83 19.34 7.45
C THR A 7 -11.68 18.66 6.38
N ASP A 8 -11.20 18.61 5.13
CA ASP A 8 -11.87 17.89 4.05
C ASP A 8 -11.67 16.38 4.17
N LEU A 9 -10.44 15.92 4.49
CA LEU A 9 -10.15 14.50 4.76
C LEU A 9 -10.97 13.95 5.94
N LEU A 10 -11.10 14.73 7.03
CA LEU A 10 -11.90 14.34 8.19
C LEU A 10 -13.40 14.30 7.89
N ALA A 11 -13.88 15.20 7.04
CA ALA A 11 -15.28 15.28 6.67
C ALA A 11 -15.66 14.41 5.46
N GLY A 12 -14.69 13.66 4.89
CA GLY A 12 -14.89 12.90 3.66
C GLY A 12 -15.24 13.76 2.44
N ARG A 13 -14.94 15.07 2.46
CA ARG A 13 -15.19 16.00 1.34
C ARG A 13 -14.06 15.94 0.32
N VAL A 14 -13.75 14.73 -0.12
CA VAL A 14 -12.74 14.48 -1.16
C VAL A 14 -13.43 14.02 -2.43
N THR A 15 -12.86 14.38 -3.58
CA THR A 15 -13.36 13.89 -4.86
C THR A 15 -13.08 12.41 -4.98
N ASP A 16 -14.00 11.67 -5.60
CA ASP A 16 -13.76 10.27 -5.95
C ASP A 16 -12.72 10.21 -7.08
N HIS A 17 -11.46 10.09 -6.69
CA HIS A 17 -10.31 10.06 -7.57
C HIS A 17 -9.25 9.12 -7.00
N PRO A 18 -8.57 8.29 -7.81
CA PRO A 18 -7.61 7.30 -7.30
C PRO A 18 -6.52 7.88 -6.39
N VAL A 19 -6.02 9.08 -6.70
CA VAL A 19 -5.02 9.79 -5.86
C VAL A 19 -5.64 10.23 -4.53
N MET A 20 -6.89 10.68 -4.51
CA MET A 20 -7.58 11.08 -3.28
C MET A 20 -7.84 9.88 -2.36
N ASN A 21 -8.20 8.73 -2.94
CA ASN A 21 -8.39 7.50 -2.17
C ASN A 21 -7.08 7.05 -1.50
N LYS A 22 -5.93 7.22 -2.17
CA LYS A 22 -4.60 6.97 -1.57
C LYS A 22 -4.28 7.98 -0.47
N LEU A 23 -4.56 9.26 -0.67
CA LEU A 23 -4.37 10.31 0.34
C LEU A 23 -5.22 10.06 1.60
N GLN A 24 -6.48 9.65 1.43
CA GLN A 24 -7.37 9.31 2.55
C GLN A 24 -6.82 8.14 3.36
N ARG A 25 -6.30 7.09 2.70
CA ARG A 25 -5.67 5.94 3.38
C ARG A 25 -4.37 6.29 4.09
N ALA A 26 -3.61 7.27 3.58
CA ALA A 26 -2.36 7.73 4.19
C ALA A 26 -2.57 8.75 5.34
N PHE A 27 -3.79 9.25 5.53
CA PHE A 27 -4.10 10.25 6.54
C PHE A 27 -4.37 9.60 7.91
N HIS A 28 -3.70 10.11 8.95
CA HIS A 28 -3.94 9.74 10.33
C HIS A 28 -4.46 10.96 11.12
N PRO A 29 -5.64 10.87 11.77
CA PRO A 29 -6.28 12.01 12.41
C PRO A 29 -5.44 12.74 13.46
N THR A 30 -4.51 12.07 14.14
CA THR A 30 -3.66 12.72 15.17
C THR A 30 -2.21 12.95 14.75
N ARG A 31 -1.79 12.49 13.56
CA ARG A 31 -0.37 12.50 13.16
C ARG A 31 -0.11 13.22 11.84
N SER A 32 -1.10 13.27 10.95
CA SER A 32 -0.96 14.01 9.69
C SER A 32 -1.09 15.51 9.89
N GLY A 33 -0.44 16.28 9.03
CA GLY A 33 -0.49 17.75 9.03
C GLY A 33 -1.84 18.34 8.61
N ASN A 34 -1.89 19.66 8.49
CA ASN A 34 -3.10 20.41 8.14
C ASN A 34 -3.42 20.39 6.64
N VAL A 35 -2.41 20.25 5.79
CA VAL A 35 -2.54 20.19 4.33
C VAL A 35 -1.66 19.06 3.81
N LEU A 36 -2.22 18.21 2.95
CA LEU A 36 -1.45 17.22 2.19
C LEU A 36 -1.36 17.72 0.74
N ILE A 37 -0.16 17.70 0.19
CA ILE A 37 0.15 18.19 -1.15
C ILE A 37 0.67 17.01 -1.98
N VAL A 38 0.21 16.92 -3.22
CA VAL A 38 0.70 15.96 -4.21
C VAL A 38 1.07 16.74 -5.48
N GLN A 39 2.34 16.65 -5.85
CA GLN A 39 2.88 17.20 -7.08
C GLN A 39 2.30 16.51 -8.32
N ASP A 40 2.46 17.12 -9.51
CA ASP A 40 2.14 16.43 -10.76
C ASP A 40 3.07 15.23 -11.02
N PRO A 41 2.65 14.24 -11.84
CA PRO A 41 3.51 13.11 -12.17
C PRO A 41 4.88 13.56 -12.69
N PHE A 42 5.93 12.87 -12.26
CA PHE A 42 7.33 13.13 -12.63
C PHE A 42 7.92 14.46 -12.13
N TRP A 43 7.23 15.15 -11.21
CA TRP A 43 7.80 16.31 -10.52
C TRP A 43 8.64 15.90 -9.30
N TYR A 44 9.77 16.59 -9.14
CA TYR A 44 10.69 16.42 -8.03
C TYR A 44 10.42 17.48 -6.96
N LEU A 45 10.22 17.06 -5.70
CA LEU A 45 9.86 17.93 -4.58
C LEU A 45 10.92 17.87 -3.49
N TYR A 46 12.15 18.27 -3.83
CA TYR A 46 13.23 18.49 -2.87
C TYR A 46 13.98 19.78 -3.22
N PRO A 47 14.29 20.64 -2.23
CA PRO A 47 14.87 21.96 -2.48
C PRO A 47 16.32 21.90 -3.00
N ASN A 48 17.06 20.83 -2.70
CA ASN A 48 18.44 20.63 -3.12
C ASN A 48 18.55 19.47 -4.14
N PRO A 49 18.22 19.68 -5.42
CA PRO A 49 18.25 18.61 -6.42
C PRO A 49 19.66 18.06 -6.68
N ASP A 50 20.70 18.82 -6.39
CA ASP A 50 22.09 18.38 -6.57
C ASP A 50 22.57 17.43 -5.45
N GLU A 51 21.84 17.34 -4.34
CA GLU A 51 22.18 16.48 -3.19
C GLU A 51 21.58 15.07 -3.36
N PHE A 52 20.40 14.97 -3.98
CA PHE A 52 19.70 13.71 -4.19
C PHE A 52 19.23 13.60 -5.65
N ALA A 53 19.73 12.58 -6.34
CA ALA A 53 19.41 12.36 -7.76
C ALA A 53 17.96 11.86 -8.00
N ALA A 54 17.32 11.29 -6.99
CA ALA A 54 15.96 10.75 -7.07
C ALA A 54 15.29 10.71 -5.69
N MET A 55 13.96 10.70 -5.68
CA MET A 55 13.14 10.53 -4.48
C MET A 55 11.90 9.69 -4.80
N HIS A 56 11.24 9.17 -3.77
CA HIS A 56 9.95 8.48 -3.86
C HIS A 56 8.93 9.13 -2.91
N GLY A 57 7.69 8.62 -2.90
CA GLY A 57 6.64 9.02 -1.96
C GLY A 57 5.45 9.71 -2.62
N SER A 58 5.46 9.83 -3.95
CA SER A 58 4.29 10.24 -4.70
C SER A 58 3.27 9.08 -4.77
N PRO A 59 1.97 9.38 -4.98
CA PRO A 59 0.93 8.36 -5.08
C PRO A 59 0.85 7.72 -6.47
N TYR A 60 1.82 7.95 -7.35
CA TYR A 60 1.82 7.49 -8.73
C TYR A 60 2.44 6.10 -8.86
N THR A 61 2.08 5.39 -9.93
CA THR A 61 2.42 3.97 -10.12
C THR A 61 3.92 3.68 -10.07
N TYR A 62 4.78 4.61 -10.52
CA TYR A 62 6.23 4.44 -10.46
C TYR A 62 6.79 4.39 -9.02
N ASP A 63 6.06 4.92 -8.04
CA ASP A 63 6.41 4.82 -6.61
C ASP A 63 5.59 3.74 -5.88
N THR A 64 4.38 3.42 -6.36
CA THR A 64 3.46 2.52 -5.62
C THR A 64 3.39 1.09 -6.16
N TYR A 65 3.90 0.81 -7.36
CA TYR A 65 3.90 -0.54 -7.93
C TYR A 65 5.14 -1.31 -7.45
N VAL A 66 4.94 -2.16 -6.44
CA VAL A 66 6.01 -2.92 -5.77
C VAL A 66 5.81 -4.43 -5.94
N PRO A 67 6.88 -5.21 -6.06
CA PRO A 67 6.77 -6.67 -6.09
C PRO A 67 6.44 -7.22 -4.70
N ILE A 68 5.64 -8.27 -4.66
CA ILE A 68 5.37 -9.10 -3.47
C ILE A 68 5.79 -10.53 -3.80
N MET A 69 6.58 -11.14 -2.93
CA MET A 69 7.11 -12.49 -3.13
C MET A 69 6.95 -13.32 -1.86
N PHE A 70 6.40 -14.52 -1.99
CA PHE A 70 6.31 -15.51 -0.92
C PHE A 70 7.12 -16.74 -1.30
N ALA A 71 7.90 -17.25 -0.33
CA ALA A 71 8.67 -18.48 -0.48
C ALA A 71 8.72 -19.19 0.88
N GLY A 72 8.47 -20.51 0.86
CA GLY A 72 8.40 -21.30 2.08
C GLY A 72 7.95 -22.74 1.81
N PRO A 73 7.97 -23.60 2.85
CA PRO A 73 7.51 -24.99 2.74
C PRO A 73 6.08 -25.09 2.22
N GLY A 74 5.84 -25.97 1.25
CA GLY A 74 4.51 -26.16 0.68
C GLY A 74 4.00 -25.01 -0.20
N ILE A 75 4.71 -23.89 -0.33
CA ILE A 75 4.34 -22.84 -1.28
C ILE A 75 4.83 -23.25 -2.68
N SER A 76 3.90 -23.45 -3.59
CA SER A 76 4.21 -23.81 -4.98
C SER A 76 4.66 -22.58 -5.78
N GLN A 77 5.51 -22.81 -6.79
CA GLN A 77 5.93 -21.75 -7.69
C GLN A 77 4.74 -21.26 -8.53
N GLY A 78 4.59 -19.95 -8.63
CA GLY A 78 3.60 -19.31 -9.49
C GLY A 78 3.88 -17.83 -9.66
N THR A 79 3.26 -17.24 -10.69
CA THR A 79 3.25 -15.79 -10.90
C THR A 79 1.79 -15.34 -10.95
N VAL A 80 1.46 -14.35 -10.14
CA VAL A 80 0.13 -13.76 -10.07
C VAL A 80 0.19 -12.36 -10.66
N SER A 81 -0.70 -12.06 -11.61
CA SER A 81 -0.78 -10.76 -12.29
C SER A 81 -2.00 -9.93 -11.88
N ARG A 82 -2.89 -10.48 -11.03
CA ARG A 82 -4.01 -9.69 -10.48
C ARG A 82 -3.50 -8.58 -9.57
N LEU A 83 -4.31 -7.56 -9.39
CA LEU A 83 -4.01 -6.48 -8.44
C LEU A 83 -4.01 -7.02 -7.00
N VAL A 84 -2.91 -6.78 -6.29
CA VAL A 84 -2.66 -7.09 -4.88
C VAL A 84 -1.94 -5.92 -4.23
N GLY A 85 -1.99 -5.83 -2.90
CA GLY A 85 -1.33 -4.77 -2.14
C GLY A 85 -0.44 -5.30 -1.00
N PRO A 86 0.58 -4.53 -0.56
CA PRO A 86 1.38 -4.89 0.62
C PRO A 86 0.53 -5.14 1.88
N GLU A 87 -0.64 -4.51 1.98
CA GLU A 87 -1.62 -4.71 3.06
C GLU A 87 -2.13 -6.16 3.18
N ASP A 88 -2.08 -6.94 2.10
CA ASP A 88 -2.52 -8.34 2.06
C ASP A 88 -1.47 -9.29 2.69
N MET A 89 -0.22 -8.82 2.88
CA MET A 89 0.86 -9.70 3.33
C MET A 89 0.65 -10.24 4.75
N ALA A 90 0.19 -9.39 5.67
CA ALA A 90 0.02 -9.77 7.07
C ALA A 90 -1.06 -10.86 7.23
N SER A 91 -2.21 -10.69 6.57
CA SER A 91 -3.29 -11.67 6.60
C SER A 91 -2.91 -12.97 5.87
N THR A 92 -2.13 -12.87 4.79
CA THR A 92 -1.58 -14.04 4.08
C THR A 92 -0.63 -14.86 4.97
N VAL A 93 0.36 -14.22 5.61
CA VAL A 93 1.33 -14.91 6.47
C VAL A 93 0.65 -15.56 7.67
N THR A 94 -0.26 -14.84 8.33
CA THR A 94 -0.97 -15.38 9.51
C THR A 94 -1.89 -16.55 9.14
N SER A 95 -2.58 -16.47 7.99
CA SER A 95 -3.36 -17.59 7.45
C SER A 95 -2.49 -18.79 7.11
N TYR A 96 -1.33 -18.58 6.48
CA TYR A 96 -0.37 -19.65 6.18
C TYR A 96 0.17 -20.33 7.44
N LEU A 97 0.36 -19.57 8.53
CA LEU A 97 0.83 -20.09 9.82
C LEU A 97 -0.28 -20.68 10.70
N GLY A 98 -1.56 -20.51 10.35
CA GLY A 98 -2.69 -20.92 11.18
C GLY A 98 -2.84 -20.13 12.48
N ILE A 99 -2.50 -18.84 12.48
CA ILE A 99 -2.64 -17.93 13.63
C ILE A 99 -3.58 -16.77 13.30
N ASP A 100 -4.09 -16.10 14.33
CA ASP A 100 -4.94 -14.93 14.16
C ASP A 100 -4.16 -13.75 13.51
N PRO A 101 -4.81 -12.98 12.61
CA PRO A 101 -4.19 -11.81 12.01
C PRO A 101 -4.02 -10.67 13.02
N PRO A 102 -3.08 -9.72 12.76
CA PRO A 102 -3.01 -8.48 13.53
C PRO A 102 -4.36 -7.75 13.59
N SER A 103 -4.69 -7.17 14.73
CA SER A 103 -5.98 -6.49 14.96
C SER A 103 -6.24 -5.27 14.06
N GLY A 104 -5.19 -4.72 13.44
CA GLY A 104 -5.27 -3.63 12.47
C GLY A 104 -5.12 -4.06 11.01
N SER A 105 -5.14 -5.35 10.71
CA SER A 105 -5.09 -5.84 9.33
C SER A 105 -6.33 -5.40 8.55
N VAL A 106 -6.11 -4.93 7.32
CA VAL A 106 -7.17 -4.47 6.41
C VAL A 106 -7.14 -5.18 5.05
N GLY A 107 -6.08 -5.93 4.76
CA GLY A 107 -5.94 -6.71 3.53
C GLY A 107 -6.46 -8.13 3.68
N GLU A 108 -6.69 -8.79 2.55
CA GLU A 108 -7.26 -10.14 2.48
C GLU A 108 -6.18 -11.18 2.19
N PRO A 109 -6.26 -12.40 2.75
CA PRO A 109 -5.29 -13.44 2.44
C PRO A 109 -5.19 -13.72 0.94
N LEU A 110 -3.97 -13.78 0.42
CA LEU A 110 -3.70 -14.16 -0.96
C LEU A 110 -3.86 -15.68 -1.08
N VAL A 111 -5.03 -16.12 -1.54
CA VAL A 111 -5.39 -17.54 -1.67
C VAL A 111 -4.40 -18.33 -2.52
N GLU A 112 -3.75 -17.69 -3.49
CA GLU A 112 -2.72 -18.32 -4.32
C GLU A 112 -1.50 -18.80 -3.53
N VAL A 113 -1.25 -18.21 -2.36
CA VAL A 113 -0.20 -18.66 -1.42
C VAL A 113 -0.69 -19.83 -0.57
N LEU A 114 -1.99 -19.91 -0.29
CA LEU A 114 -2.61 -20.87 0.62
C LEU A 114 -3.05 -22.16 -0.09
N GLU A 115 -3.59 -22.06 -1.30
CA GLU A 115 -4.24 -23.15 -2.04
C GLU A 115 -3.27 -24.21 -2.60
N MET A 116 -1.98 -24.13 -2.27
CA MET A 116 -1.00 -25.14 -2.68
C MET A 116 -0.12 -25.68 -1.56
N ALA A 117 -0.34 -25.23 -0.31
CA ALA A 117 0.22 -25.88 0.87
C ALA A 117 -0.48 -27.22 1.07
N THR A 118 0.10 -28.28 0.53
CA THR A 118 -0.38 -29.65 0.78
C THR A 118 -0.44 -29.85 2.30
N PRO A 119 -1.50 -30.46 2.86
CA PRO A 119 -1.54 -30.73 4.29
C PRO A 119 -0.32 -31.58 4.63
N VAL A 120 0.53 -31.07 5.53
CA VAL A 120 1.59 -31.87 6.12
C VAL A 120 0.89 -32.85 7.06
N ASN A 121 0.74 -34.10 6.61
CA ASN A 121 0.50 -35.25 7.48
C ASN A 121 1.81 -35.70 8.12
#